data_AF-A0A8S4QLG5-F1
#
_entry.id   AF-A0A8S4QLG5-F1
#
_cell.length_a   1.000
_cell.length_b   1.000
_cell.length_c   1.000
_cell.angle_alpha   90.00
_cell.angle_beta   90.00
_cell.angle_gamma   90.00
#
_symmetry.space_group_name_H-M   'P 1'
#
loop_
_entity.id
_entity.type
_entity.pdbx_description
1 polymer ?
#
loop_
_entity_poly.entity_id
_entity_poly.type
_entity_poly.pdbx_seq_one_letter_code
_entity_poly.pdbx_strand_id
1 'polypeptide(L)'
;YANPDLPLGSAEQFLLTLASINELSSRLKLWVFKLDFDNLEKEIAEPLMDLKQGIELLKCNKTFKVILSTLRSVGSFLNGNQVKGFRLEYLSKVMEVKDTVQKHPLLYHICEMIIEKFPDTTDFFSEVIIKFYPC
;
A
#
# COMPACT_ATOMS: atom_id res chain seq x y z
N TYR A 1 14.05 -46.27 -31.28
CA TYR A 1 15.51 -46.30 -31.48
C TYR A 1 15.85 -47.35 -32.52
N ALA A 2 16.57 -46.98 -33.58
CA ALA A 2 16.82 -47.84 -34.74
C ALA A 2 18.06 -48.76 -34.60
N ASN A 3 18.78 -48.72 -33.46
CA ASN A 3 19.83 -49.69 -33.15
C ASN A 3 20.06 -49.75 -31.61
N PRO A 4 19.71 -50.85 -30.92
CA PRO A 4 19.86 -50.98 -29.47
C PRO A 4 21.30 -51.19 -28.99
N ASP A 5 22.23 -51.50 -29.89
CA ASP A 5 23.60 -51.91 -29.55
C ASP A 5 24.64 -50.77 -29.58
N LEU A 6 24.22 -49.54 -29.93
CA LEU A 6 25.11 -48.38 -29.94
C LEU A 6 25.20 -47.77 -28.52
N PRO A 7 26.41 -47.65 -27.92
CA PRO A 7 26.55 -47.02 -26.62
C PRO A 7 26.19 -45.54 -26.70
N LEU A 8 25.20 -45.13 -25.91
CA LEU A 8 24.74 -43.75 -25.85
C LEU A 8 25.81 -42.82 -25.26
N GLY A 9 25.90 -41.60 -25.79
CA GLY A 9 26.70 -40.53 -25.18
C GLY A 9 26.11 -40.05 -23.85
N SER A 10 26.88 -39.30 -23.05
CA SER A 10 26.45 -38.85 -21.71
C SER A 10 25.15 -38.01 -21.73
N ALA A 11 24.99 -37.13 -22.72
CA ALA A 11 23.77 -36.33 -22.88
C ALA A 11 22.54 -37.19 -23.24
N GLU A 12 22.72 -38.21 -24.09
CA GLU A 12 21.64 -39.12 -24.49
C GLU A 12 21.23 -40.03 -23.33
N GLN A 13 22.19 -40.51 -22.53
CA GLN A 13 21.93 -41.27 -21.30
C GLN A 13 21.16 -40.42 -20.28
N PHE A 14 21.51 -39.14 -20.14
CA PHE A 14 20.78 -38.20 -19.28
C PHE A 14 19.33 -38.01 -19.74
N LEU A 15 19.12 -37.74 -21.04
CA LEU A 15 17.77 -37.59 -21.61
C LEU A 15 16.95 -38.87 -21.50
N LEU A 16 17.55 -40.05 -21.71
CA LEU A 16 16.87 -41.34 -21.53
C LEU A 16 16.45 -41.56 -20.07
N THR A 17 17.33 -41.18 -19.13
CA THR A 17 17.03 -41.24 -17.69
C THR A 17 15.85 -40.31 -17.35
N LEU A 18 15.86 -39.08 -17.87
CA LEU A 18 14.75 -38.14 -17.70
C LEU A 18 13.44 -38.67 -18.31
N ALA A 19 13.49 -39.27 -19.50
CA ALA A 19 12.33 -39.85 -20.17
C ALA A 19 11.71 -41.02 -19.40
N SER A 20 12.49 -41.71 -18.55
CA SER A 20 11.98 -42.78 -17.69
C SER A 20 11.14 -42.27 -16.50
N ILE A 21 11.20 -40.97 -16.19
CA ILE A 21 10.47 -40.37 -15.08
C ILE A 21 9.05 -40.00 -15.53
N ASN A 22 8.06 -40.70 -14.97
CA ASN A 22 6.65 -40.41 -15.22
C ASN A 22 6.28 -38.98 -14.81
N GLU A 23 5.59 -38.26 -15.70
CA GLU A 23 5.09 -36.90 -15.46
C GLU A 23 6.19 -35.89 -15.07
N LEU A 24 7.41 -36.07 -15.60
CA LEU A 24 8.57 -35.24 -15.26
C LEU A 24 8.28 -33.73 -15.36
N SER A 25 7.62 -33.27 -16.43
CA SER A 25 7.30 -31.85 -16.61
C SER A 25 6.41 -31.31 -15.49
N SER A 26 5.36 -32.04 -15.13
CA SER A 26 4.43 -31.69 -14.05
C SER A 26 5.15 -31.64 -12.69
N ARG A 27 6.03 -32.62 -12.42
CA ARG A 27 6.83 -32.67 -11.19
C ARG A 27 7.82 -31.51 -11.08
N LEU A 28 8.51 -31.17 -12.17
CA LEU A 28 9.44 -30.04 -12.20
C LEU A 28 8.72 -28.71 -11.97
N LYS A 29 7.53 -28.51 -12.58
CA LYS A 29 6.71 -27.32 -12.32
C LYS A 29 6.29 -27.23 -10.85
N LEU A 30 5.88 -28.34 -10.24
CA LEU A 30 5.54 -28.38 -8.82
C LEU A 30 6.74 -28.10 -7.92
N TRP A 31 7.93 -28.59 -8.28
CA TRP A 31 9.15 -28.31 -7.53
C TRP A 31 9.55 -26.84 -7.60
N VAL A 32 9.52 -26.24 -8.78
CA VAL A 32 9.76 -24.81 -8.94
C VAL A 32 8.77 -24.00 -8.09
N PHE A 33 7.48 -24.31 -8.16
CA PHE A 33 6.48 -23.66 -7.32
C PHE A 33 6.75 -23.85 -5.82
N LYS A 34 7.04 -25.08 -5.39
CA LYS A 34 7.30 -25.38 -3.98
C LYS A 34 8.54 -24.65 -3.44
N LEU A 35 9.59 -24.54 -4.25
CA LEU A 35 10.81 -23.83 -3.87
C LEU A 35 10.59 -22.33 -3.71
N ASP A 36 9.62 -21.75 -4.42
CA ASP A 36 9.36 -20.31 -4.44
C ASP A 36 8.09 -19.90 -3.67
N PHE A 37 7.33 -20.86 -3.16
CA PHE A 37 6.01 -20.63 -2.56
C PHE A 37 6.06 -19.61 -1.41
N ASP A 38 7.00 -19.78 -0.48
CA ASP A 38 7.10 -18.91 0.70
C ASP A 38 7.45 -17.46 0.31
N ASN A 39 8.20 -17.26 -0.78
CA ASN A 39 8.51 -15.92 -1.29
C ASN A 39 7.26 -15.30 -1.93
N LEU A 40 6.60 -16.04 -2.83
CA LEU A 40 5.37 -15.60 -3.49
C LEU A 40 4.26 -15.26 -2.49
N GLU A 41 4.15 -16.05 -1.42
CA GLU A 41 3.21 -15.77 -0.33
C GLU A 41 3.54 -14.42 0.33
N LYS A 42 4.80 -14.20 0.72
CA LYS A 42 5.23 -12.96 1.39
C LYS A 42 5.06 -11.74 0.50
N GLU A 43 5.42 -11.83 -0.78
CA GLU A 43 5.27 -10.74 -1.75
C GLU A 43 3.81 -10.26 -1.88
N ILE A 44 2.84 -11.12 -1.58
CA ILE A 44 1.41 -10.78 -1.58
C ILE A 44 0.93 -10.40 -0.17
N ALA A 45 1.32 -11.16 0.85
CA ALA A 45 0.80 -11.02 2.20
C ALA A 45 1.29 -9.74 2.89
N GLU A 46 2.57 -9.37 2.71
CA GLU A 46 3.16 -8.20 3.36
C GLU A 46 2.49 -6.88 2.89
N PRO A 47 2.34 -6.59 1.58
CA PRO A 47 1.65 -5.38 1.14
C PRO A 47 0.19 -5.30 1.59
N LEU A 48 -0.51 -6.44 1.66
CA LEU A 48 -1.89 -6.49 2.15
C LEU A 48 -1.96 -6.20 3.65
N MET A 49 -1.00 -6.70 4.42
CA MET A 49 -0.90 -6.43 5.84
C MET A 49 -0.57 -4.96 6.10
N ASP A 50 0.37 -4.38 5.36
CA ASP A 50 0.71 -2.95 5.44
C ASP A 50 -0.49 -2.07 5.10
N LEU A 51 -1.21 -2.39 4.03
CA LEU A 51 -2.44 -1.68 3.66
C LEU A 51 -3.49 -1.76 4.77
N LYS A 52 -3.70 -2.94 5.35
CA LYS A 52 -4.64 -3.12 6.45
C LYS A 52 -4.25 -2.28 7.67
N GLN A 53 -2.99 -2.37 8.10
CA GLN A 53 -2.47 -1.61 9.24
C GLN A 53 -2.60 -0.11 9.00
N GLY A 54 -2.29 0.35 7.79
CA GLY A 54 -2.44 1.76 7.40
C GLY A 54 -3.87 2.26 7.48
N ILE A 55 -4.82 1.48 7.00
CA ILE A 55 -6.25 1.81 7.10
C ILE A 55 -6.69 1.86 8.57
N GLU A 56 -6.29 0.90 9.40
CA GLU A 56 -6.63 0.87 10.82
C GLU A 56 -6.02 2.05 11.58
N LEU A 57 -4.77 2.40 11.29
CA LEU A 57 -4.08 3.56 11.82
C LEU A 57 -4.86 4.83 11.51
N LEU A 58 -5.18 5.09 10.23
CA LEU A 58 -5.92 6.29 9.84
C LEU A 58 -7.33 6.33 10.45
N LYS A 59 -8.01 5.19 10.54
CA LYS A 59 -9.34 5.09 11.18
C LYS A 59 -9.32 5.42 12.67
N CYS A 60 -8.23 5.15 13.37
CA CYS A 60 -8.11 5.38 14.81
C CYS A 60 -7.36 6.68 15.15
N ASN A 61 -6.64 7.27 14.20
CA ASN A 61 -5.84 8.47 14.40
C ASN A 61 -6.74 9.69 14.72
N LYS A 62 -6.51 10.29 15.90
CA LYS A 62 -7.29 11.43 16.38
C LYS A 62 -6.98 12.70 15.59
N THR A 63 -5.70 12.98 15.36
CA THR A 63 -5.21 14.14 14.60
C THR A 63 -5.82 14.18 13.21
N PHE A 64 -5.81 13.07 12.48
CA PHE A 64 -6.40 12.95 11.15
C PHE A 64 -7.90 13.24 11.16
N LYS A 65 -8.64 12.72 12.14
CA LYS A 65 -10.07 13.02 12.30
C LYS A 65 -10.31 14.51 12.54
N VAL A 66 -9.49 15.15 13.37
CA VAL A 66 -9.57 16.60 13.61
C VAL A 66 -9.33 17.35 12.30
N ILE A 67 -8.25 17.04 11.56
CA ILE A 67 -7.95 17.65 10.26
C ILE A 67 -9.14 17.57 9.31
N LEU A 68 -9.68 16.36 9.09
CA LEU A 68 -10.82 16.15 8.20
C LEU A 68 -12.08 16.89 8.68
N SER A 69 -12.35 16.88 9.99
CA SER A 69 -13.53 17.53 10.56
C SER A 69 -13.45 19.06 10.45
N THR A 70 -12.28 19.65 10.68
CA THR A 70 -12.02 21.09 10.56
C THR A 70 -12.17 21.51 9.10
N LEU A 71 -11.53 20.79 8.16
CA LEU A 71 -11.65 21.07 6.73
C LEU A 71 -13.09 20.97 6.24
N ARG A 72 -13.83 19.95 6.66
CA ARG A 72 -15.28 19.81 6.35
C ARG A 72 -16.08 20.99 6.90
N SER A 73 -15.80 21.42 8.13
CA SER A 73 -16.53 22.51 8.77
C SER A 73 -16.28 23.85 8.09
N VAL A 74 -15.02 24.15 7.79
CA VAL A 74 -14.62 25.35 7.05
C VAL A 74 -15.18 25.32 5.62
N GLY A 75 -15.08 24.20 4.92
CA GLY A 75 -15.67 24.05 3.58
C GLY A 75 -17.19 24.23 3.59
N SER A 76 -17.89 23.73 4.61
CA SER A 76 -19.34 23.93 4.75
C SER A 76 -19.69 25.39 4.96
N PHE A 77 -18.90 26.10 5.79
CA PHE A 77 -19.07 27.51 6.05
C PHE A 77 -18.81 28.35 4.80
N LEU A 78 -17.67 28.16 4.13
CA LEU A 78 -17.28 28.92 2.94
C LEU A 78 -18.26 28.72 1.77
N ASN A 79 -18.78 27.51 1.60
CA ASN A 79 -19.72 27.19 0.53
C ASN A 79 -21.19 27.45 0.90
N GLY A 80 -21.49 27.87 2.14
CA GLY A 80 -22.85 28.14 2.60
C GLY A 80 -23.77 26.91 2.61
N ASN A 81 -23.22 25.69 2.61
CA ASN A 81 -23.99 24.45 2.59
C ASN A 81 -23.41 23.42 3.58
N GLN A 82 -24.28 22.79 4.36
CA GLN A 82 -23.88 21.78 5.32
C GLN A 82 -23.63 20.44 4.64
N VAL A 83 -22.36 20.01 4.62
CA VAL A 83 -21.97 18.70 4.07
C VAL A 83 -21.55 17.72 5.16
N LYS A 84 -21.91 16.45 4.98
CA LYS A 84 -21.54 15.37 5.91
C LYS A 84 -20.10 14.89 5.73
N GLY A 85 -19.48 15.18 4.59
CA GLY A 85 -18.12 14.79 4.26
C GLY A 85 -17.72 15.30 2.88
N PHE A 86 -16.50 14.96 2.47
CA PHE A 86 -15.96 15.26 1.16
C PHE A 86 -15.12 14.06 0.70
N ARG A 87 -14.84 13.98 -0.61
CA ARG A 87 -13.97 12.92 -1.13
C ARG A 87 -12.51 13.24 -0.84
N LEU A 88 -11.71 12.24 -0.44
CA LEU A 88 -10.33 12.45 0.01
C LEU A 88 -9.43 13.06 -1.08
N GLU A 89 -9.75 12.87 -2.36
CA GLU A 89 -9.00 13.49 -3.47
C GLU A 89 -9.07 15.02 -3.42
N TYR A 90 -10.00 15.62 -2.68
CA TYR A 90 -10.03 17.05 -2.47
C TYR A 90 -8.84 17.57 -1.65
N LEU A 91 -8.18 16.71 -0.84
CA LEU A 91 -7.02 17.12 -0.04
C LEU A 91 -5.89 17.73 -0.89
N SER A 92 -5.70 17.25 -2.13
CA SER A 92 -4.70 17.82 -3.05
C SER A 92 -5.05 19.24 -3.51
N LYS A 93 -6.34 19.60 -3.52
CA LYS A 93 -6.84 20.92 -3.96
C LYS A 93 -6.87 21.96 -2.85
N VAL A 94 -6.71 21.55 -1.59
CA VAL A 94 -6.77 22.49 -0.44
C VAL A 94 -5.68 23.56 -0.54
N MET A 95 -4.54 23.24 -1.15
CA MET A 95 -3.45 24.20 -1.37
C MET A 95 -3.73 25.20 -2.52
N GLU A 96 -4.68 24.89 -3.39
CA GLU A 96 -5.02 25.72 -4.55
C GLU A 96 -5.98 26.87 -4.17
N VAL A 97 -6.82 26.64 -3.16
CA VAL A 97 -7.73 27.65 -2.62
C VAL A 97 -6.92 28.63 -1.78
N LYS A 98 -6.90 29.91 -2.14
CA LYS A 98 -6.11 30.95 -1.46
C LYS A 98 -7.01 32.02 -0.88
N ASP A 99 -6.60 32.60 0.24
CA ASP A 99 -7.27 33.79 0.75
C ASP A 99 -7.12 34.98 -0.21
N THR A 100 -7.95 36.00 -0.02
CA THR A 100 -8.01 37.15 -0.93
C THR A 100 -6.95 38.20 -0.64
N VAL A 101 -6.37 38.21 0.56
CA VAL A 101 -5.54 39.30 1.10
C VAL A 101 -4.05 38.97 1.00
N GLN A 102 -3.59 37.94 1.71
CA GLN A 102 -2.20 37.49 1.79
C GLN A 102 -1.89 36.35 0.82
N LYS A 103 -2.92 35.77 0.17
CA LYS A 103 -2.81 34.65 -0.76
C LYS A 103 -2.25 33.37 -0.10
N HIS A 104 -2.40 33.22 1.21
CA HIS A 104 -2.09 31.97 1.87
C HIS A 104 -3.08 30.89 1.46
N PRO A 105 -2.61 29.64 1.28
CA PRO A 105 -3.49 28.52 0.96
C PRO A 105 -4.46 28.25 2.12
N LEU A 106 -5.63 27.70 1.82
CA LEU A 106 -6.61 27.28 2.82
C LEU A 106 -5.99 26.32 3.84
N LEU A 107 -5.05 25.48 3.40
CA LEU A 107 -4.30 24.57 4.26
C LEU A 107 -3.60 25.31 5.42
N TYR A 108 -3.00 26.47 5.15
CA TYR A 108 -2.33 27.28 6.18
C TYR A 108 -3.33 27.66 7.29
N HIS A 109 -4.47 28.23 6.91
CA HIS A 109 -5.52 28.65 7.84
C HIS A 109 -6.12 27.48 8.63
N ILE A 110 -6.24 26.31 7.99
CA ILE A 110 -6.69 25.08 8.65
C ILE A 110 -5.68 24.64 9.71
N CYS A 111 -4.38 24.63 9.40
CA CYS A 111 -3.33 24.26 10.34
C CYS A 111 -3.32 25.20 11.56
N GLU A 112 -3.33 26.51 11.34
CA GLU A 112 -3.40 27.51 12.43
C GLU A 112 -4.63 27.27 13.31
N MET A 113 -5.82 27.09 12.72
CA MET A 113 -7.05 26.84 13.47
C MET A 113 -6.98 25.54 14.29
N ILE A 114 -6.31 24.50 13.79
CA ILE A 114 -6.14 23.24 14.50
C ILE A 114 -5.19 23.41 15.68
N ILE A 115 -4.05 24.07 15.48
CA ILE A 115 -3.07 24.34 16.54
C ILE A 115 -3.71 25.15 17.67
N GLU A 116 -4.53 26.15 17.34
CA GLU A 116 -5.21 26.97 18.33
C GLU A 116 -6.33 26.24 19.08
N LYS A 117 -7.18 25.48 18.36
CA LYS A 117 -8.42 24.91 18.94
C LYS A 117 -8.26 23.49 19.45
N PHE A 118 -7.26 22.76 18.98
CA PHE A 118 -7.03 21.36 19.33
C PHE A 118 -5.55 21.16 19.70
N PRO A 119 -5.08 21.73 20.82
CA PRO A 119 -3.66 21.65 21.22
C PRO A 119 -3.22 20.21 21.53
N ASP A 120 -4.15 19.30 21.78
CA ASP A 120 -3.87 17.87 21.98
C ASP A 120 -3.53 17.13 20.65
N THR A 121 -3.67 17.80 19.51
CA THR A 121 -3.22 17.25 18.23
C THR A 121 -1.70 17.27 18.14
N THR A 122 -1.15 16.24 17.51
CA THR A 122 0.30 16.05 17.41
C THR A 122 0.75 16.10 15.95
N ASP A 123 2.04 15.93 15.69
CA ASP A 123 2.54 15.83 14.32
C ASP A 123 1.99 14.59 13.61
N PHE A 124 1.04 14.79 12.69
CA PHE A 124 0.42 13.72 11.92
C PHE A 124 1.43 12.90 11.12
N PHE A 125 2.49 13.54 10.61
CA PHE A 125 3.51 12.86 9.81
C PHE A 125 4.25 11.81 10.64
N SER A 126 4.69 12.18 11.85
CA SER A 126 5.30 11.25 12.81
C SER A 126 4.36 10.10 13.20
N GLU A 127 3.08 10.37 13.45
CA GLU A 127 2.12 9.33 13.84
C GLU A 127 1.88 8.26 12.77
N VAL A 128 2.00 8.65 11.50
CA VAL A 128 1.83 7.78 10.35
C VAL A 128 3.12 7.00 10.10
N ILE A 129 4.27 7.68 9.99
CA ILE A 129 5.53 7.04 9.58
C ILE A 129 6.10 6.08 10.61
N ILE A 130 6.09 6.45 11.90
CA ILE A 130 6.68 5.62 12.98
C ILE A 130 6.02 4.23 13.05
N LYS A 131 4.77 4.10 12.58
CA LYS A 131 4.02 2.84 12.65
C LYS A 131 4.09 1.99 11.38
N PHE A 132 4.59 2.52 10.26
CA PHE A 132 4.84 1.74 9.05
C PHE A 132 6.26 1.15 9.02
N TYR A 133 7.17 1.63 9.85
CA TYR A 133 8.53 1.08 9.98
C TYR A 133 8.90 0.88 11.46
N PRO A 134 8.37 -0.16 12.12
CA PRO A 134 8.91 -0.60 13.39
C PRO A 134 10.13 -1.48 13.10
N CYS A 135 11.32 -0.85 13.00
CA CYS A 135 12.64 -1.43 12.70
C CYS A 135 12.94 -1.69 11.22
#